data_AF-A0A1I6GY07-F1
#
_entry.id   AF-A0A1I6GY07-F1
#
_cell.length_a   1.000
_cell.length_b   1.000
_cell.length_c   1.000
_cell.angle_alpha   90.00
_cell.angle_beta   90.00
_cell.angle_gamma   90.00
#
_symmetry.space_group_name_H-M   'P 1'
#
loop_
_entity.id
_entity.type
_entity.pdbx_description
1 polymer ?
#
loop_
_entity_poly.entity_id
_entity_poly.type
_entity_poly.pdbx_seq_one_letter_code
_entity_poly.pdbx_strand_id
1 'polypeptide(L)'
;MNAKWMIAGAGALVLAGALPWGVGYLTQQQWQQATKEVNSNQPFVRLETGDYQRGILGSEVIGTVSLINPDTGESRRFDFQADVTHGVTGSLMDFEPLGGWSSSGEDWFPDQEPQLTLETRLWGTAVFELEAPRMEMVDVDTGESLSTSGGLVRVEIRDAGSSADALLVWPALALTGPDINLRLSDLRVEQTMNHLTGEVWVGSGEMAVNSLSLNAAQELPVTLDRISVRSRSEAVDSGQRLDSRVAFEVEGVSLADDSYGPQRLVFALEDLEVEAWNALMTGFTDLQSAAMSSSGAGPEAFEQQMEAMQQVNEAVRDLAAAGFSLGFPELLVTTPEGQVTGSAEIRHPELTADEKAEMLMVMQRLTGDLNLSLPLALVEKYPELQLQLAPLIKQGLLVQQGNRLVMKADLQDLVLDVNGEEIPLPPLL
;
A
#
# COMPACT_ATOMS: atom_id res chain seq x y z
N MET A 1 35.22 52.09 -10.34
CA MET A 1 34.73 50.85 -9.69
C MET A 1 35.83 50.30 -8.79
N ASN A 2 35.55 50.08 -7.51
CA ASN A 2 36.57 49.70 -6.50
C ASN A 2 37.02 48.25 -6.73
N ALA A 3 38.33 48.00 -6.88
CA ALA A 3 38.89 46.68 -7.17
C ALA A 3 38.46 45.58 -6.17
N LYS A 4 38.16 45.97 -4.92
CA LYS A 4 37.60 45.08 -3.89
C LYS A 4 36.21 44.53 -4.23
N TRP A 5 35.35 45.31 -4.90
CA TRP A 5 34.02 44.86 -5.33
C TRP A 5 34.07 44.00 -6.60
N MET A 6 35.06 44.20 -7.47
CA MET A 6 35.31 43.30 -8.60
C MET A 6 35.92 41.96 -8.16
N ILE A 7 36.81 41.95 -7.17
CA ILE A 7 37.39 40.71 -6.61
C ILE A 7 36.33 39.94 -5.80
N ALA A 8 35.49 40.64 -5.02
CA ALA A 8 34.36 40.02 -4.33
C ALA A 8 33.31 39.47 -5.32
N GLY A 9 33.01 40.21 -6.39
CA GLY A 9 32.12 39.76 -7.46
C GLY A 9 32.67 38.57 -8.25
N ALA A 10 33.97 38.57 -8.58
CA ALA A 10 34.63 37.45 -9.24
C ALA A 10 34.73 36.21 -8.33
N GLY A 11 35.01 36.39 -7.04
CA GLY A 11 35.00 35.32 -6.05
C GLY A 11 33.61 34.70 -5.85
N ALA A 12 32.55 35.54 -5.83
CA ALA A 12 31.17 35.07 -5.77
C ALA A 12 30.74 34.32 -7.05
N LEU A 13 31.20 34.73 -8.23
CA LEU A 13 30.95 34.03 -9.49
C LEU A 13 31.69 32.69 -9.59
N VAL A 14 32.91 32.60 -9.06
CA VAL A 14 33.66 31.33 -8.98
C VAL A 14 33.01 30.36 -8.00
N LEU A 15 32.56 30.85 -6.84
CA LEU A 15 31.80 30.05 -5.88
C LEU A 15 30.45 29.63 -6.47
N ALA A 16 29.71 30.55 -7.10
CA ALA A 16 28.43 30.25 -7.76
C ALA A 16 28.59 29.27 -8.94
N GLY A 17 29.70 29.33 -9.68
CA GLY A 17 30.03 28.38 -10.74
C GLY A 17 30.49 27.01 -10.25
N ALA A 18 30.96 26.91 -9.00
CA ALA A 18 31.33 25.65 -8.35
C ALA A 18 30.16 24.99 -7.60
N LEU A 19 29.08 25.74 -7.31
CA LEU A 19 27.89 25.20 -6.65
C LEU A 19 27.19 24.09 -7.47
N PRO A 20 26.97 24.24 -8.80
CA PRO A 20 26.49 23.13 -9.64
C PRO A 20 27.35 21.86 -9.55
N TRP A 21 28.67 21.99 -9.50
CA TRP A 21 29.55 20.83 -9.36
C TRP A 21 29.41 20.15 -7.99
N GLY A 22 29.31 20.92 -6.91
CA GLY A 22 29.09 20.40 -5.54
C GLY A 22 27.71 19.77 -5.37
N VAL A 23 26.68 20.38 -5.95
CA VAL A 23 25.32 19.83 -6.05
C VAL A 23 25.34 18.52 -6.83
N GLY A 24 26.05 18.46 -7.96
CA GLY A 24 26.21 17.23 -8.74
C GLY A 24 26.93 16.11 -8.00
N TYR A 25 27.92 16.43 -7.16
CA TYR A 25 28.56 15.45 -6.27
C TYR A 25 27.57 14.88 -5.25
N LEU A 26 26.76 15.74 -4.61
CA LEU A 26 25.73 15.31 -3.64
C LEU A 26 24.63 14.48 -4.32
N THR A 27 24.18 14.89 -5.51
CA THR A 27 23.20 14.14 -6.29
C THR A 27 23.72 12.76 -6.68
N GLN A 28 24.99 12.62 -7.08
CA GLN A 28 25.60 11.31 -7.32
C GLN A 28 25.62 10.44 -6.05
N GLN A 29 25.97 11.04 -4.90
CA GLN A 29 25.99 10.33 -3.62
C GLN A 29 24.59 9.87 -3.20
N GLN A 30 23.58 10.74 -3.33
CA GLN A 30 22.18 10.42 -3.06
C GLN A 30 21.67 9.30 -3.98
N TRP A 31 22.01 9.36 -5.27
CA TRP A 31 21.65 8.31 -6.23
C TRP A 31 22.27 6.95 -5.89
N GLN A 32 23.56 6.93 -5.52
CA GLN A 32 24.23 5.70 -5.09
C GLN A 32 23.64 5.14 -3.79
N GLN A 33 23.28 6.02 -2.84
CA GLN A 33 22.63 5.62 -1.61
C GLN A 33 21.24 5.03 -1.88
N ALA A 34 20.40 5.71 -2.68
CA ALA A 34 19.09 5.21 -3.09
C ALA A 34 19.20 3.87 -3.82
N THR A 35 20.17 3.72 -4.73
CA THR A 35 20.44 2.43 -5.40
C THR A 35 20.78 1.33 -4.41
N LYS A 36 21.63 1.63 -3.42
CA LYS A 36 22.01 0.66 -2.39
C LYS A 36 20.81 0.28 -1.51
N GLU A 37 19.99 1.25 -1.14
CA GLU A 37 18.81 1.07 -0.30
C GLU A 37 17.70 0.28 -1.00
N VAL A 38 17.43 0.58 -2.28
CA VAL A 38 16.54 -0.23 -3.12
C VAL A 38 17.04 -1.68 -3.17
N ASN A 39 18.33 -1.89 -3.47
CA ASN A 39 18.87 -3.23 -3.58
C ASN A 39 18.94 -3.99 -2.25
N SER A 40 19.00 -3.31 -1.10
CA SER A 40 19.00 -3.96 0.21
C SER A 40 17.58 -4.28 0.70
N ASN A 41 16.60 -3.47 0.32
CA ASN A 41 15.24 -3.53 0.88
C ASN A 41 14.21 -4.10 -0.09
N GLN A 42 14.51 -4.21 -1.39
CA GLN A 42 13.58 -4.70 -2.42
C GLN A 42 14.12 -5.98 -3.06
N PRO A 43 13.65 -7.18 -2.65
CA PRO A 43 14.14 -8.44 -3.20
C PRO A 43 13.71 -8.68 -4.65
N PHE A 44 12.69 -7.95 -5.14
CA PHE A 44 12.10 -8.12 -6.46
C PHE A 44 12.55 -7.07 -7.49
N VAL A 45 13.29 -6.06 -7.05
CA VAL A 45 13.78 -4.97 -7.90
C VAL A 45 15.26 -4.79 -7.65
N ARG A 46 16.06 -4.91 -8.70
CA ARG A 46 17.50 -4.65 -8.65
C ARG A 46 17.85 -3.50 -9.57
N LEU A 47 18.41 -2.44 -9.00
CA LEU A 47 18.90 -1.27 -9.72
C LEU A 47 20.43 -1.35 -9.85
N GLU A 48 20.92 -1.35 -11.08
CA GLU A 48 22.34 -1.30 -11.39
C GLU A 48 22.64 0.05 -12.06
N THR A 49 23.48 0.86 -11.43
CA THR A 49 24.02 2.06 -12.08
C THR A 49 25.29 1.66 -12.83
N GLY A 50 25.28 1.81 -14.15
CA GLY A 50 26.40 1.54 -15.03
C GLY A 50 27.39 2.70 -15.04
N ASP A 51 27.37 3.48 -16.12
CA ASP A 51 28.27 4.62 -16.29
C ASP A 51 27.63 5.91 -15.73
N TYR A 52 28.38 6.68 -14.95
CA TYR A 52 27.98 7.98 -14.42
C TYR A 52 29.01 9.02 -14.87
N GLN A 53 28.72 9.70 -15.97
CA GLN A 53 29.63 10.67 -16.57
C GLN A 53 29.34 12.07 -16.04
N ARG A 54 30.06 12.45 -14.97
CA ARG A 54 29.85 13.72 -14.28
C ARG A 54 30.53 14.90 -14.96
N GLY A 55 29.76 15.90 -15.37
CA GLY A 55 30.21 17.22 -15.81
C GLY A 55 30.08 18.29 -14.71
N ILE A 56 30.26 19.57 -15.09
CA ILE A 56 30.17 20.71 -14.15
C ILE A 56 28.72 21.19 -13.99
N LEU A 57 27.98 21.27 -15.10
CA LEU A 57 26.59 21.77 -15.14
C LEU A 57 25.56 20.64 -15.37
N GLY A 58 26.04 19.43 -15.63
CA GLY A 58 25.18 18.27 -15.80
C GLY A 58 25.98 16.97 -15.81
N SER A 59 25.27 15.85 -15.81
CA SER A 59 25.83 14.49 -15.88
C SER A 59 24.95 13.61 -16.76
N GLU A 60 25.50 12.53 -17.28
CA GLU A 60 24.75 11.48 -17.95
C GLU A 60 24.87 10.20 -17.13
N VAL A 61 23.75 9.52 -16.92
CA VAL A 61 23.68 8.27 -16.15
C VAL A 61 23.08 7.19 -17.01
N ILE A 62 23.73 6.04 -17.10
CA ILE A 62 23.16 4.85 -17.73
C ILE A 62 22.97 3.80 -16.65
N GLY A 63 21.81 3.16 -16.60
CA GLY A 63 21.52 2.11 -15.64
C GLY A 63 20.59 1.04 -16.17
N THR A 64 20.40 0.01 -15.35
CA THR A 64 19.50 -1.10 -15.61
C THR A 64 18.62 -1.33 -14.40
N VAL A 65 17.31 -1.42 -14.61
CA VAL A 65 16.34 -1.95 -13.64
C VAL A 65 16.07 -3.40 -14.01
N SER A 66 16.21 -4.31 -13.04
CA SER A 66 15.83 -5.72 -13.20
C SER A 66 14.67 -6.04 -12.27
N LEU A 67 13.54 -6.45 -12.86
CA LEU A 67 12.39 -6.97 -12.13
C LEU A 67 12.54 -8.49 -12.02
N ILE A 68 12.34 -9.04 -10.83
CA ILE A 68 12.46 -10.47 -10.55
C ILE A 68 11.08 -11.00 -10.18
N ASN A 69 10.59 -11.99 -10.91
CA ASN A 69 9.34 -12.66 -10.61
C ASN A 69 9.51 -13.47 -9.30
N PRO A 70 8.69 -13.22 -8.26
CA PRO A 70 8.82 -13.89 -6.97
C PRO A 70 8.53 -15.40 -7.03
N ASP A 71 7.65 -15.83 -7.94
CA ASP A 71 7.18 -17.20 -8.04
C ASP A 71 8.08 -18.06 -8.92
N THR A 72 8.59 -17.48 -10.02
CA THR A 72 9.38 -18.21 -11.03
C THR A 72 10.87 -17.93 -10.95
N GLY A 73 11.28 -16.84 -10.30
CA GLY A 73 12.65 -16.33 -10.30
C GLY A 73 13.10 -15.74 -11.64
N GLU A 74 12.21 -15.64 -12.63
CA GLU A 74 12.52 -15.05 -13.94
C GLU A 74 12.81 -13.56 -13.79
N SER A 75 13.90 -13.08 -14.41
CA SER A 75 14.24 -11.65 -14.39
C SER A 75 14.01 -10.99 -15.75
N ARG A 76 13.32 -9.85 -15.73
CA ARG A 76 13.19 -8.93 -16.87
C ARG A 76 14.02 -7.68 -16.63
N ARG A 77 14.85 -7.32 -17.61
CA ARG A 77 15.76 -6.18 -17.55
C ARG A 77 15.25 -5.03 -18.42
N PHE A 78 15.34 -3.82 -17.90
CA PHE A 78 15.00 -2.57 -18.56
C PHE A 78 16.18 -1.61 -18.41
N ASP A 79 16.80 -1.25 -19.52
CA ASP A 79 17.90 -0.28 -19.52
C ASP A 79 17.37 1.14 -19.70
N PHE A 80 17.95 2.09 -18.98
CA PHE A 80 17.58 3.50 -19.02
C PHE A 80 18.81 4.39 -19.10
N GLN A 81 18.61 5.58 -19.65
CA GLN A 81 19.50 6.72 -19.50
C GLN A 81 18.82 7.80 -18.67
N ALA A 82 19.62 8.64 -18.02
CA ALA A 82 19.14 9.83 -17.38
C ALA A 82 20.10 11.01 -17.60
N ASP A 83 19.54 12.11 -18.06
CA ASP A 83 20.23 13.39 -18.18
C ASP A 83 20.06 14.18 -16.89
N VAL A 84 21.17 14.54 -16.26
CA VAL A 84 21.20 15.28 -15.00
C VAL A 84 21.58 16.72 -15.28
N THR A 85 20.76 17.67 -14.87
CA THR A 85 21.09 19.10 -14.87
C THR A 85 21.38 19.54 -13.44
N HIS A 86 22.57 20.10 -13.20
CA HIS A 86 22.98 20.61 -11.90
C HIS A 86 22.67 22.10 -11.76
N GLY A 87 21.75 22.42 -10.84
CA GLY A 87 21.45 23.78 -10.43
C GLY A 87 22.31 24.25 -9.26
N VAL A 88 22.02 25.46 -8.78
CA VAL A 88 22.72 26.05 -7.62
C VAL A 88 22.24 25.45 -6.29
N THR A 89 20.98 24.97 -6.26
CA THR A 89 20.28 24.52 -5.05
C THR A 89 19.80 23.07 -5.11
N GLY A 90 20.02 22.39 -6.23
CA GLY A 90 19.50 21.06 -6.50
C GLY A 90 19.82 20.57 -7.92
N SER A 91 19.56 19.30 -8.19
CA SER A 91 19.68 18.70 -9.52
C SER A 91 18.33 18.20 -10.01
N LEU A 92 18.12 18.26 -11.32
CA LEU A 92 17.02 17.59 -12.01
C LEU A 92 17.61 16.42 -12.80
N MET A 93 17.06 15.23 -12.64
CA MET A 93 17.30 14.10 -13.54
C MET A 93 16.07 13.92 -14.42
N ASP A 94 16.27 13.76 -15.72
CA ASP A 94 15.24 13.37 -16.69
C ASP A 94 15.57 11.97 -17.21
N PHE A 95 14.64 11.03 -17.11
CA PHE A 95 14.86 9.60 -17.38
C PHE A 95 14.18 9.16 -18.67
N GLU A 96 14.89 8.36 -19.45
CA GLU A 96 14.38 7.77 -20.68
C GLU A 96 14.82 6.30 -20.81
N PRO A 97 13.96 5.38 -21.25
CA PRO A 97 14.39 4.03 -21.61
C PRO A 97 15.34 4.05 -22.80
N LEU A 98 16.44 3.27 -22.78
CA LEU A 98 17.40 3.24 -23.90
C LEU A 98 16.78 2.72 -25.21
N GLY A 99 15.69 1.95 -25.13
CA GLY A 99 14.93 1.46 -26.27
C GLY A 99 13.82 2.39 -26.74
N GLY A 100 13.64 3.55 -26.11
CA GLY A 100 12.45 4.38 -26.23
C GLY A 100 11.29 3.88 -25.38
N TRP A 101 10.26 4.72 -25.23
CA TRP A 101 9.07 4.40 -24.44
C TRP A 101 8.14 3.39 -25.11
N SER A 102 8.26 3.20 -26.43
CA SER A 102 7.53 2.19 -27.19
C SER A 102 8.46 1.13 -27.76
N SER A 103 7.91 -0.05 -28.05
CA SER A 103 8.68 -1.09 -28.72
C SER A 103 9.05 -0.67 -30.16
N SER A 104 10.14 -1.23 -30.70
CA SER A 104 10.63 -0.85 -32.02
C SER A 104 9.58 -1.09 -33.12
N GLY A 105 9.05 0.00 -33.67
CA GLY A 105 8.04 -0.02 -34.73
C GLY A 105 6.61 0.17 -34.25
N GLU A 106 6.41 0.35 -32.95
CA GLU A 106 5.14 0.69 -32.33
C GLU A 106 5.13 2.15 -31.88
N ASP A 107 3.98 2.80 -32.00
CA ASP A 107 3.77 4.19 -31.58
C ASP A 107 2.69 4.21 -30.50
N TRP A 108 3.06 3.80 -29.29
CA TRP A 108 2.13 3.76 -28.16
C TRP A 108 1.73 5.15 -27.68
N PHE A 109 2.56 6.17 -27.96
CA PHE A 109 2.43 7.53 -27.46
C PHE A 109 2.43 8.54 -28.62
N PRO A 110 1.33 8.63 -29.40
CA PRO A 110 1.31 9.32 -30.68
C PRO A 110 1.46 10.84 -30.60
N ASP A 111 1.17 11.43 -29.43
CA ASP A 111 1.16 12.89 -29.25
C ASP A 111 2.49 13.42 -28.68
N GLN A 112 3.02 12.78 -27.64
CA GLN A 112 4.26 13.14 -26.96
C GLN A 112 4.75 11.93 -26.15
N GLU A 113 6.03 11.88 -25.82
CA GLU A 113 6.59 10.83 -24.97
C GLU A 113 6.31 11.09 -23.47
N PRO A 114 6.26 10.04 -22.63
CA PRO A 114 6.27 10.18 -21.18
C PRO A 114 7.48 10.96 -20.68
N GLN A 115 7.26 11.79 -19.65
CA GLN A 115 8.33 12.49 -18.96
C GLN A 115 8.47 11.94 -17.54
N LEU A 116 9.67 11.47 -17.20
CA LEU A 116 9.98 10.93 -15.89
C LEU A 116 11.13 11.73 -15.29
N THR A 117 10.90 12.40 -14.16
CA THR A 117 11.92 13.26 -13.55
C THR A 117 12.13 12.97 -12.07
N LEU A 118 13.35 13.27 -11.61
CA LEU A 118 13.73 13.32 -10.20
C LEU A 118 14.41 14.64 -9.90
N GLU A 119 13.75 15.52 -9.18
CA GLU A 119 14.35 16.72 -8.60
C GLU A 119 14.91 16.40 -7.22
N THR A 120 16.17 16.74 -6.96
CA THR A 120 16.80 16.65 -5.63
C THR A 120 17.25 18.02 -5.18
N ARG A 121 17.04 18.39 -3.92
CA ARG A 121 17.45 19.69 -3.36
C ARG A 121 18.43 19.52 -2.22
N LEU A 122 19.31 20.51 -2.04
CA LEU A 122 20.39 20.49 -1.05
C LEU A 122 19.92 20.32 0.41
N TRP A 123 18.68 20.70 0.71
CA TRP A 123 18.08 20.61 2.05
C TRP A 123 17.29 19.31 2.28
N GLY A 124 17.50 18.27 1.46
CA GLY A 124 16.93 16.95 1.69
C GLY A 124 15.49 16.79 1.19
N THR A 125 15.08 17.58 0.18
CA THR A 125 13.84 17.34 -0.57
C THR A 125 14.16 16.54 -1.82
N ALA A 126 13.34 15.55 -2.14
CA ALA A 126 13.35 14.84 -3.42
C ALA A 126 11.93 14.79 -3.99
N VAL A 127 11.76 15.14 -5.26
CA VAL A 127 10.48 15.08 -5.97
C VAL A 127 10.63 14.17 -7.16
N PHE A 128 9.91 13.07 -7.16
CA PHE A 128 9.78 12.16 -8.29
C PHE A 128 8.47 12.48 -9.02
N GLU A 129 8.52 12.68 -10.32
CA GLU A 129 7.34 13.03 -11.11
C GLU A 129 7.32 12.27 -12.43
N LEU A 130 6.21 11.59 -12.71
CA LEU A 130 5.92 10.93 -13.98
C LEU A 130 4.69 11.61 -14.59
N GLU A 131 4.89 12.24 -15.74
CA GLU A 131 3.82 12.70 -16.62
C GLU A 131 3.66 11.69 -17.76
N ALA A 132 2.59 10.91 -17.69
CA ALA A 132 2.24 9.97 -18.75
C ALA A 132 1.23 10.63 -19.69
N PRO A 133 1.51 10.77 -20.99
CA PRO A 133 0.55 11.26 -21.96
C PRO A 133 -0.46 10.19 -22.34
N ARG A 134 -1.35 10.52 -23.28
CA ARG A 134 -2.25 9.53 -23.86
C ARG A 134 -1.44 8.37 -24.43
N MET A 135 -1.85 7.16 -24.08
CA MET A 135 -1.27 5.93 -24.59
C MET A 135 -2.35 5.07 -25.24
N GLU A 136 -2.00 4.42 -26.35
CA GLU A 136 -2.84 3.45 -27.03
C GLU A 136 -1.98 2.27 -27.49
N MET A 137 -2.27 1.09 -26.95
CA MET A 137 -1.60 -0.16 -27.29
C MET A 137 -2.65 -1.15 -27.80
N VAL A 138 -2.34 -1.84 -28.89
CA VAL A 138 -3.18 -2.89 -29.45
C VAL A 138 -2.33 -4.12 -29.66
N ASP A 139 -2.70 -5.21 -29.01
CA ASP A 139 -2.12 -6.52 -29.29
C ASP A 139 -2.78 -7.07 -30.56
N VAL A 140 -1.98 -7.22 -31.62
CA VAL A 140 -2.46 -7.68 -32.93
C VAL A 140 -2.85 -9.15 -32.95
N ASP A 141 -2.29 -9.97 -32.05
CA ASP A 141 -2.52 -11.40 -32.00
C ASP A 141 -3.80 -11.72 -31.20
N THR A 142 -4.04 -11.01 -30.10
CA THR A 142 -5.23 -11.21 -29.24
C THR A 142 -6.40 -10.29 -29.61
N GLY A 143 -6.12 -9.16 -30.25
CA GLY A 143 -7.12 -8.10 -30.51
C GLY A 143 -7.45 -7.27 -29.27
N GLU A 144 -6.72 -7.45 -28.18
CA GLU A 144 -6.87 -6.65 -26.96
C GLU A 144 -6.26 -5.27 -27.15
N SER A 145 -6.86 -4.27 -26.52
CA SER A 145 -6.37 -2.90 -26.55
C SER A 145 -6.37 -2.29 -25.15
N LEU A 146 -5.28 -1.60 -24.84
CA LEU A 146 -5.13 -0.78 -23.64
C LEU A 146 -5.05 0.67 -24.09
N SER A 147 -5.94 1.49 -23.55
CA SER A 147 -5.93 2.93 -23.80
C SER A 147 -5.99 3.70 -22.49
N THR A 148 -5.27 4.81 -22.42
CA THR A 148 -5.35 5.74 -21.29
C THR A 148 -5.29 7.17 -21.77
N SER A 149 -5.96 8.07 -21.05
CA SER A 149 -5.90 9.52 -21.28
C SER A 149 -4.54 10.15 -20.96
N GLY A 150 -3.64 9.40 -20.33
CA GLY A 150 -2.50 9.94 -19.62
C GLY A 150 -2.84 10.29 -18.17
N GLY A 151 -1.82 10.56 -17.36
CA GLY A 151 -1.93 10.82 -15.93
C GLY A 151 -0.66 11.42 -15.35
N LEU A 152 -0.74 11.76 -14.06
CA LEU A 152 0.36 12.31 -13.27
C LEU A 152 0.58 11.43 -12.05
N VAL A 153 1.84 11.07 -11.80
CA VAL A 153 2.28 10.52 -10.51
C VAL A 153 3.35 11.45 -9.97
N ARG A 154 3.19 11.90 -8.74
CA ARG A 154 4.15 12.75 -8.07
C ARG A 154 4.36 12.26 -6.65
N VAL A 155 5.62 12.04 -6.28
CA VAL A 155 6.01 11.68 -4.91
C VAL A 155 7.03 12.71 -4.44
N GLU A 156 6.71 13.41 -3.36
CA GLU A 156 7.56 14.43 -2.75
C GLU A 156 8.00 13.98 -1.37
N ILE A 157 9.29 13.71 -1.22
CA ILE A 157 9.95 13.37 0.02
C ILE A 157 10.57 14.64 0.59
N ARG A 158 10.27 14.96 1.84
CA ARG A 158 10.75 16.17 2.54
C ARG A 158 11.48 15.78 3.82
N ASP A 159 12.06 16.79 4.46
CA ASP A 159 12.70 16.67 5.77
C ASP A 159 13.72 15.51 5.87
N ALA A 160 14.56 15.39 4.82
CA ALA A 160 15.57 14.35 4.68
C ALA A 160 15.03 12.90 4.76
N GLY A 161 13.80 12.68 4.30
CA GLY A 161 13.18 11.35 4.28
C GLY A 161 12.26 11.07 5.45
N SER A 162 11.97 12.05 6.31
CA SER A 162 11.04 11.86 7.45
C SER A 162 9.59 12.24 7.13
N SER A 163 9.33 12.78 5.94
CA SER A 163 7.98 13.08 5.46
C SER A 163 7.87 12.78 3.96
N ALA A 164 6.69 12.32 3.53
CA ALA A 164 6.42 11.96 2.15
C ALA A 164 4.97 12.29 1.76
N ASP A 165 4.80 12.96 0.63
CA ASP A 165 3.51 13.19 -0.01
C ASP A 165 3.46 12.46 -1.34
N ALA A 166 2.34 11.81 -1.65
CA ALA A 166 2.10 11.17 -2.93
C ALA A 166 0.79 11.69 -3.54
N LEU A 167 0.84 12.02 -4.82
CA LEU A 167 -0.29 12.41 -5.65
C LEU A 167 -0.31 11.53 -6.90
N LEU A 168 -1.43 10.90 -7.16
CA LEU A 168 -1.71 10.21 -8.42
C LEU A 168 -3.02 10.76 -8.99
N VAL A 169 -3.00 11.15 -10.26
CA VAL A 169 -4.20 11.58 -10.99
C VAL A 169 -4.23 10.87 -12.33
N TRP A 170 -5.24 10.04 -12.55
CA TRP A 170 -5.42 9.24 -13.76
C TRP A 170 -6.86 9.35 -14.26
N PRO A 171 -7.16 10.26 -15.20
CA PRO A 171 -8.53 10.54 -15.64
C PRO A 171 -9.25 9.38 -16.32
N ALA A 172 -8.57 8.57 -17.12
CA ALA A 172 -9.18 7.41 -17.76
C ALA A 172 -8.18 6.30 -18.08
N LEU A 173 -8.62 5.06 -17.86
CA LEU A 173 -7.98 3.83 -18.31
C LEU A 173 -9.06 2.90 -18.85
N ALA A 174 -8.83 2.33 -20.02
CA ALA A 174 -9.71 1.34 -20.62
C ALA A 174 -8.92 0.17 -21.19
N LEU A 175 -9.29 -1.03 -20.76
CA LEU A 175 -8.86 -2.30 -21.34
C LEU A 175 -10.05 -2.89 -22.10
N THR A 176 -9.89 -3.11 -23.39
CA THR A 176 -10.94 -3.62 -24.28
C THR A 176 -10.41 -4.88 -24.95
N GLY A 177 -11.04 -6.02 -24.68
CA GLY A 177 -10.71 -7.32 -25.23
C GLY A 177 -11.96 -8.09 -25.65
N PRO A 178 -11.78 -9.27 -26.29
CA PRO A 178 -12.89 -10.10 -26.73
C PRO A 178 -13.75 -10.60 -25.57
N ASP A 179 -13.12 -10.94 -24.44
CA ASP A 179 -13.78 -11.52 -23.28
C ASP A 179 -13.97 -10.55 -22.11
N ILE A 180 -13.26 -9.41 -22.11
CA ILE A 180 -13.28 -8.47 -20.99
C ILE A 180 -13.21 -7.03 -21.47
N ASN A 181 -14.06 -6.19 -20.91
CA ASN A 181 -14.02 -4.75 -21.08
C ASN A 181 -14.00 -4.10 -19.70
N LEU A 182 -12.90 -3.45 -19.36
CA LEU A 182 -12.73 -2.71 -18.12
C LEU A 182 -12.57 -1.24 -18.44
N ARG A 183 -13.29 -0.38 -17.74
CA ARG A 183 -13.08 1.07 -17.78
C ARG A 183 -13.01 1.63 -16.38
N LEU A 184 -11.97 2.38 -16.12
CA LEU A 184 -11.77 3.17 -14.92
C LEU A 184 -11.83 4.65 -15.31
N SER A 185 -12.58 5.43 -14.54
CA SER A 185 -12.73 6.87 -14.73
C SER A 185 -12.37 7.63 -13.46
N ASP A 186 -11.53 8.63 -13.64
CA ASP A 186 -11.10 9.61 -12.64
C ASP A 186 -10.58 8.96 -11.35
N LEU A 187 -9.42 8.30 -11.45
CA LEU A 187 -8.65 7.84 -10.30
C LEU A 187 -7.84 9.00 -9.75
N ARG A 188 -8.01 9.28 -8.46
CA ARG A 188 -7.20 10.23 -7.70
C ARG A 188 -6.73 9.55 -6.43
N VAL A 189 -5.44 9.66 -6.13
CA VAL A 189 -4.87 9.25 -4.85
C VAL A 189 -4.07 10.41 -4.30
N GLU A 190 -4.33 10.77 -3.05
CA GLU A 190 -3.53 11.69 -2.26
C GLU A 190 -3.13 10.99 -0.98
N GLN A 191 -1.87 11.12 -0.60
CA GLN A 191 -1.36 10.54 0.63
C GLN A 191 -0.30 11.46 1.22
N THR A 192 -0.37 11.68 2.52
CA THR A 192 0.65 12.37 3.30
C THR A 192 1.08 11.45 4.42
N MET A 193 2.38 11.27 4.60
CA MET A 193 2.98 10.41 5.61
C MET A 193 4.12 11.13 6.32
N ASN A 194 4.29 10.83 7.60
CA ASN A 194 5.43 11.22 8.40
C ASN A 194 5.98 9.99 9.12
N HIS A 195 7.30 9.88 9.13
CA HIS A 195 8.00 8.84 9.86
C HIS A 195 7.83 9.07 11.36
N LEU A 196 7.42 8.04 12.08
CA LEU A 196 7.28 8.08 13.53
C LEU A 196 8.57 7.58 14.19
N THR A 197 8.87 6.29 14.00
CA THR A 197 10.06 5.61 14.52
C THR A 197 10.18 4.22 13.89
N GLY A 198 11.39 3.68 13.79
CA GLY A 198 11.63 2.36 13.19
C GLY A 198 11.09 2.29 11.76
N GLU A 199 10.21 1.35 11.48
CA GLU A 199 9.52 1.16 10.20
C GLU A 199 8.09 1.75 10.19
N VAL A 200 7.70 2.48 11.25
CA VAL A 200 6.34 2.99 11.42
C VAL A 200 6.19 4.38 10.83
N TRP A 201 5.17 4.52 9.99
CA TRP A 201 4.72 5.77 9.37
C TRP A 201 3.27 6.07 9.75
N VAL A 202 3.00 7.34 10.01
CA VAL A 202 1.65 7.86 10.33
C VAL A 202 1.25 8.90 9.31
N GLY A 203 -0.05 9.12 9.11
CA GLY A 203 -0.48 10.00 8.03
C GLY A 203 -1.95 9.89 7.66
N SER A 204 -2.30 10.43 6.51
CA SER A 204 -3.65 10.32 5.96
C SER A 204 -3.60 10.09 4.46
N GLY A 205 -4.55 9.31 3.95
CA GLY A 205 -4.70 9.05 2.53
C GLY A 205 -6.16 9.15 2.10
N GLU A 206 -6.37 9.60 0.87
CA GLU A 206 -7.64 9.56 0.17
C GLU A 206 -7.42 9.00 -1.23
N MET A 207 -8.10 7.92 -1.54
CA MET A 207 -8.25 7.40 -2.91
C MET A 207 -9.70 7.61 -3.32
N ALA A 208 -9.91 8.13 -4.52
CA ALA A 208 -11.22 8.28 -5.13
C ALA A 208 -11.19 7.75 -6.56
N VAL A 209 -12.24 7.01 -6.95
CA VAL A 209 -12.50 6.60 -8.33
C VAL A 209 -13.94 6.95 -8.65
N ASN A 210 -14.16 7.78 -9.67
CA ASN A 210 -15.51 8.19 -10.03
C ASN A 210 -16.35 7.02 -10.55
N SER A 211 -15.78 6.16 -11.40
CA SER A 211 -16.49 4.99 -11.91
C SER A 211 -15.51 3.86 -12.28
N LEU A 212 -15.88 2.64 -11.93
CA LEU A 212 -15.24 1.42 -12.42
C LEU A 212 -16.32 0.53 -13.04
N SER A 213 -16.22 0.27 -14.35
CA SER A 213 -17.13 -0.63 -15.06
C SER A 213 -16.38 -1.86 -15.55
N LEU A 214 -16.92 -3.03 -15.27
CA LEU A 214 -16.46 -4.32 -15.76
C LEU A 214 -17.57 -5.00 -16.55
N ASN A 215 -17.24 -5.41 -17.77
CA ASN A 215 -18.11 -6.21 -18.62
C ASN A 215 -17.31 -7.39 -19.15
N ALA A 216 -17.53 -8.56 -18.55
CA ALA A 216 -16.91 -9.82 -18.94
C ALA A 216 -17.91 -10.67 -19.74
N ALA A 217 -17.40 -11.43 -20.72
CA ALA A 217 -18.20 -12.34 -21.50
C ALA A 217 -18.88 -13.37 -20.59
N GLN A 218 -20.18 -13.57 -20.78
CA GLN A 218 -21.02 -14.51 -20.02
C GLN A 218 -21.27 -14.13 -18.55
N GLU A 219 -20.88 -12.92 -18.12
CA GLU A 219 -21.23 -12.37 -16.81
C GLU A 219 -22.15 -11.15 -16.93
N LEU A 220 -22.80 -10.76 -15.84
CA LEU A 220 -23.60 -9.54 -15.80
C LEU A 220 -22.66 -8.33 -15.71
N PRO A 221 -22.88 -7.26 -16.50
CA PRO A 221 -22.10 -6.04 -16.35
C PRO A 221 -22.23 -5.47 -14.94
N VAL A 222 -21.09 -5.08 -14.37
CA VAL A 222 -20.98 -4.47 -13.05
C VAL A 222 -20.40 -3.08 -13.19
N THR A 223 -21.04 -2.10 -12.56
CA THR A 223 -20.48 -0.75 -12.41
C THR A 223 -20.47 -0.35 -10.95
N LEU A 224 -19.34 0.18 -10.49
CA LEU A 224 -19.17 0.78 -9.18
C LEU A 224 -19.00 2.28 -9.36
N ASP A 225 -19.87 3.06 -8.74
CA ASP A 225 -19.91 4.51 -8.81
C ASP A 225 -19.38 5.12 -7.52
N ARG A 226 -18.48 6.10 -7.65
CA ARG A 226 -17.86 6.86 -6.56
C ARG A 226 -17.33 5.95 -5.46
N ILE A 227 -16.28 5.23 -5.81
CA ILE A 227 -15.49 4.46 -4.87
C ILE A 227 -14.59 5.47 -4.13
N SER A 228 -14.56 5.41 -2.81
CA SER A 228 -13.58 6.15 -2.02
C SER A 228 -12.98 5.29 -0.92
N VAL A 229 -11.69 5.52 -0.65
CA VAL A 229 -10.97 4.93 0.46
C VAL A 229 -10.30 6.06 1.21
N ARG A 230 -10.60 6.19 2.50
CA ARG A 230 -10.03 7.20 3.38
C ARG A 230 -9.29 6.53 4.52
N SER A 231 -8.02 6.81 4.66
CA SER A 231 -7.20 6.31 5.75
C SER A 231 -6.67 7.46 6.61
N ARG A 232 -6.56 7.20 7.91
CA ARG A 232 -5.86 8.05 8.86
C ARG A 232 -5.17 7.16 9.87
N SER A 233 -3.89 7.42 10.08
CA SER A 233 -3.09 6.83 11.15
C SER A 233 -2.45 7.95 11.94
N GLU A 234 -2.56 7.92 13.26
CA GLU A 234 -2.03 8.95 14.14
C GLU A 234 -1.31 8.35 15.34
N ALA A 235 -0.24 9.01 15.75
CA ALA A 235 0.52 8.62 16.91
C ALA A 235 -0.13 9.23 18.16
N VAL A 236 -0.45 8.40 19.14
CA VAL A 236 -1.01 8.77 20.45
C VAL A 236 0.02 8.51 21.54
N ASP A 237 -0.25 8.99 22.77
CA ASP A 237 0.65 8.84 23.92
C ASP A 237 2.11 9.23 23.65
N SER A 238 2.30 10.40 23.05
CA SER A 238 3.63 10.93 22.67
C SER A 238 4.42 10.02 21.72
N GLY A 239 3.73 9.23 20.89
CA GLY A 239 4.35 8.37 19.89
C GLY A 239 4.57 6.93 20.33
N GLN A 240 4.10 6.54 21.53
CA GLN A 240 4.20 5.17 22.03
C GLN A 240 3.10 4.27 21.46
N ARG A 241 1.99 4.85 21.01
CA ARG A 241 0.84 4.14 20.49
C ARG A 241 0.40 4.67 19.13
N LEU A 242 -0.33 3.83 18.40
CA LEU A 242 -0.83 4.10 17.06
C LEU A 242 -2.33 3.79 17.01
N ASP A 243 -3.09 4.80 16.57
CA ASP A 243 -4.47 4.63 16.14
C ASP A 243 -4.52 4.70 14.61
N SER A 244 -5.28 3.81 13.98
CA SER A 244 -5.46 3.74 12.54
C SER A 244 -6.92 3.44 12.19
N ARG A 245 -7.44 4.18 11.21
CA ARG A 245 -8.80 4.00 10.71
C ARG A 245 -8.80 4.05 9.19
N VAL A 246 -9.46 3.07 8.58
CA VAL A 246 -9.64 3.01 7.12
C VAL A 246 -11.12 2.84 6.82
N ALA A 247 -11.69 3.75 6.03
CA ALA A 247 -13.07 3.71 5.57
C ALA A 247 -13.09 3.47 4.05
N PHE A 248 -13.75 2.39 3.64
CA PHE A 248 -14.05 2.06 2.26
C PHE A 248 -15.52 2.36 1.98
N GLU A 249 -15.80 3.12 0.94
CA GLU A 249 -17.14 3.52 0.55
C GLU A 249 -17.34 3.32 -0.95
N VAL A 250 -18.51 2.82 -1.33
CA VAL A 250 -18.97 2.77 -2.72
C VAL A 250 -20.39 3.31 -2.74
N GLU A 251 -20.63 4.41 -3.43
CA GLU A 251 -21.93 5.05 -3.33
C GLU A 251 -23.00 4.36 -4.17
N GLY A 252 -22.63 3.83 -5.33
CA GLY A 252 -23.51 3.09 -6.22
C GLY A 252 -22.88 1.80 -6.69
N VAL A 253 -23.66 0.73 -6.70
CA VAL A 253 -23.35 -0.53 -7.37
C VAL A 253 -24.49 -0.80 -8.34
N SER A 254 -24.16 -0.95 -9.61
CA SER A 254 -25.11 -1.28 -10.65
C SER A 254 -24.78 -2.67 -11.20
N LEU A 255 -25.71 -3.60 -11.08
CA LEU A 255 -25.64 -4.97 -11.61
C LEU A 255 -26.78 -5.14 -12.61
N ALA A 256 -26.45 -5.27 -13.90
CA ALA A 256 -27.46 -5.28 -14.97
C ALA A 256 -28.42 -4.06 -14.90
N ASP A 257 -29.70 -4.29 -14.60
CA ASP A 257 -30.73 -3.23 -14.51
C ASP A 257 -30.97 -2.73 -13.07
N ASP A 258 -30.38 -3.39 -12.06
CA ASP A 258 -30.54 -3.01 -10.66
C ASP A 258 -29.40 -2.07 -10.23
N SER A 259 -29.73 -1.02 -9.48
CA SER A 259 -28.76 -0.12 -8.86
C SER A 259 -29.07 0.05 -7.38
N TYR A 260 -28.04 -0.07 -6.54
CA TYR A 260 -28.17 -0.05 -5.09
C TYR A 260 -26.91 0.48 -4.42
N GLY A 261 -27.06 0.97 -3.19
CA GLY A 261 -26.00 1.64 -2.44
C GLY A 261 -26.61 2.57 -1.40
N PRO A 262 -25.79 3.14 -0.50
CA PRO A 262 -24.33 3.02 -0.44
C PRO A 262 -23.86 1.71 0.19
N GLN A 263 -22.59 1.38 -0.06
CA GLN A 263 -21.80 0.36 0.63
C GLN A 263 -20.75 1.07 1.48
N ARG A 264 -20.53 0.60 2.70
CA ARG A 264 -19.54 1.16 3.61
C ARG A 264 -18.93 0.08 4.49
N LEU A 265 -17.61 0.08 4.58
CA LEU A 265 -16.85 -0.77 5.48
C LEU A 265 -15.81 0.10 6.18
N VAL A 266 -15.80 0.07 7.51
CA VAL A 266 -14.79 0.78 8.29
C VAL A 266 -14.00 -0.25 9.07
N PHE A 267 -12.68 -0.15 8.95
CA PHE A 267 -11.69 -0.84 9.76
C PHE A 267 -11.11 0.15 10.76
N ALA A 268 -10.85 -0.31 11.99
CA ALA A 268 -10.19 0.45 13.03
C ALA A 268 -9.19 -0.42 13.78
N LEU A 269 -8.08 0.20 14.14
CA LEU A 269 -7.04 -0.30 15.02
C LEU A 269 -6.75 0.82 16.02
N GLU A 270 -6.82 0.52 17.31
CA GLU A 270 -6.64 1.51 18.37
C GLU A 270 -5.64 0.97 19.40
N ASP A 271 -4.88 1.88 20.01
CA ASP A 271 -3.92 1.62 21.08
C ASP A 271 -2.77 0.67 20.71
N LEU A 272 -2.43 0.51 19.42
CA LEU A 272 -1.35 -0.39 18.99
C LEU A 272 0.01 0.13 19.48
N GLU A 273 0.72 -0.65 20.28
CA GLU A 273 2.04 -0.27 20.79
C GLU A 273 3.14 -0.33 19.70
N VAL A 274 3.85 0.78 19.55
CA VAL A 274 4.72 1.05 18.41
C VAL A 274 6.04 0.26 18.46
N GLU A 275 6.61 0.03 19.64
CA GLU A 275 7.87 -0.72 19.80
C GLU A 275 7.68 -2.21 19.47
N ALA A 276 6.64 -2.83 20.04
CA ALA A 276 6.25 -4.21 19.80
C ALA A 276 5.84 -4.44 18.34
N TRP A 277 5.14 -3.49 17.72
CA TRP A 277 4.83 -3.56 16.29
C TRP A 277 6.08 -3.50 15.41
N ASN A 278 7.03 -2.60 15.72
CA ASN A 278 8.32 -2.56 15.02
C ASN A 278 9.12 -3.85 15.17
N ALA A 279 9.17 -4.42 16.39
CA ALA A 279 9.82 -5.70 16.66
C ALA A 279 9.18 -6.83 15.85
N LEU A 280 7.84 -6.84 15.75
CA LEU A 280 7.10 -7.82 14.97
C LEU A 280 7.42 -7.72 13.48
N MET A 281 7.39 -6.52 12.91
CA MET A 281 7.71 -6.28 11.49
C MET A 281 9.16 -6.65 11.16
N THR A 282 10.10 -6.35 12.07
CA THR A 282 11.50 -6.75 11.94
C THR A 282 11.63 -8.27 11.94
N GLY A 283 10.99 -8.96 12.89
CA GLY A 283 11.01 -10.43 12.95
C GLY A 283 10.45 -11.09 11.69
N PHE A 284 9.39 -10.54 11.09
CA PHE A 284 8.87 -11.04 9.80
C PHE A 284 9.84 -10.81 8.65
N THR A 285 10.49 -9.65 8.59
CA THR A 285 11.49 -9.33 7.56
C THR A 285 12.70 -10.26 7.65
N ASP A 286 13.15 -10.55 8.86
CA ASP A 286 14.24 -11.49 9.12
C ASP A 286 13.85 -12.92 8.73
N LEU A 287 12.61 -13.34 9.03
CA LEU A 287 12.09 -14.64 8.66
C LEU A 287 11.98 -14.81 7.14
N GLN A 288 11.51 -13.77 6.42
CA GLN A 288 11.47 -13.77 4.96
C GLN A 288 12.88 -13.83 4.36
N SER A 289 13.81 -13.05 4.93
CA SER A 289 15.22 -13.04 4.51
C SER A 289 15.88 -14.41 4.70
N ALA A 290 15.62 -15.07 5.83
CA ALA A 290 16.08 -16.43 6.10
C ALA A 290 15.47 -17.46 5.12
N ALA A 291 14.18 -17.31 4.77
CA ALA A 291 13.54 -18.17 3.80
C ALA A 291 14.14 -18.03 2.39
N MET A 292 14.53 -16.82 1.97
CA MET A 292 15.18 -16.59 0.67
C MET A 292 16.65 -17.07 0.63
N SER A 293 17.38 -16.96 1.74
CA SER A 293 18.75 -17.48 1.85
C SER A 293 18.80 -19.01 1.96
N SER A 294 17.68 -19.66 2.30
CA SER A 294 17.54 -21.12 2.48
C SER A 294 17.65 -21.98 1.21
N SER A 295 18.09 -21.41 0.08
CA SER A 295 18.58 -22.19 -1.07
C SER A 295 19.80 -23.08 -0.72
N GLY A 296 20.37 -22.94 0.49
CA GLY A 296 21.24 -23.92 1.14
C GLY A 296 20.66 -24.47 2.44
N ALA A 297 20.31 -25.76 2.47
CA ALA A 297 19.84 -26.50 3.66
C ALA A 297 20.95 -26.76 4.69
N GLY A 298 21.52 -25.70 5.26
CA GLY A 298 22.58 -25.74 6.27
C GLY A 298 22.05 -25.55 7.71
N PRO A 299 22.74 -26.07 8.74
CA PRO A 299 22.39 -25.85 10.15
C PRO A 299 22.28 -24.38 10.55
N GLU A 300 23.13 -23.50 10.00
CA GLU A 300 23.14 -22.05 10.29
C GLU A 300 21.87 -21.35 9.79
N ALA A 301 21.32 -21.76 8.64
CA ALA A 301 20.08 -21.20 8.10
C ALA A 301 18.87 -21.61 8.97
N PHE A 302 18.90 -22.83 9.50
CA PHE A 302 17.88 -23.29 10.44
C PHE A 302 17.96 -22.55 11.78
N GLU A 303 19.16 -22.28 12.30
CA GLU A 303 19.35 -21.48 13.52
C GLU A 303 18.81 -20.06 13.36
N GLN A 304 19.13 -19.37 12.25
CA GLN A 304 18.60 -18.03 11.96
C GLN A 304 17.07 -18.02 11.84
N GLN A 305 16.50 -19.03 11.19
CA GLN A 305 15.05 -19.17 11.10
C GLN A 305 14.41 -19.34 12.49
N MET A 306 15.02 -20.16 13.36
CA MET A 306 14.53 -20.37 14.72
C MET A 306 14.62 -19.10 15.58
N GLU A 307 15.69 -18.32 15.45
CA GLU A 307 15.85 -17.02 16.12
C GLU A 307 14.78 -16.02 15.65
N ALA A 308 14.55 -15.91 14.33
CA ALA A 308 13.51 -15.03 13.78
C ALA A 308 12.10 -15.46 14.26
N MET A 309 11.81 -16.77 14.28
CA MET A 309 10.54 -17.28 14.84
C MET A 309 10.38 -16.95 16.33
N GLN A 310 11.46 -17.01 17.11
CA GLN A 310 11.43 -16.63 18.52
C GLN A 310 11.13 -15.14 18.69
N GLN A 311 11.79 -14.27 17.90
CA GLN A 311 11.55 -12.83 17.92
C GLN A 311 10.10 -12.49 17.56
N VAL A 312 9.53 -13.13 16.53
CA VAL A 312 8.11 -12.96 16.17
C VAL A 312 7.20 -13.37 17.34
N ASN A 313 7.46 -14.52 17.97
CA ASN A 313 6.67 -14.98 19.10
C ASN A 313 6.75 -14.04 20.31
N GLU A 314 7.94 -13.50 20.61
CA GLU A 314 8.13 -12.50 21.66
C GLU A 314 7.39 -11.20 21.31
N ALA A 315 7.53 -10.70 20.08
CA ALA A 315 6.85 -9.48 19.65
C ALA A 315 5.31 -9.61 19.68
N VAL A 316 4.75 -10.76 19.29
CA VAL A 316 3.30 -11.02 19.41
C VAL A 316 2.85 -10.98 20.87
N ARG A 317 3.63 -11.53 21.79
CA ARG A 317 3.33 -11.49 23.24
C ARG A 317 3.41 -10.07 23.78
N ASP A 318 4.40 -9.31 23.34
CA ASP A 318 4.62 -7.93 23.76
C ASP A 318 3.48 -7.05 23.27
N LEU A 319 3.04 -7.24 22.02
CA LEU A 319 1.91 -6.54 21.44
C LEU A 319 0.61 -6.85 22.17
N ALA A 320 0.34 -8.12 22.45
CA ALA A 320 -0.83 -8.51 23.23
C ALA A 320 -0.77 -7.93 24.65
N ALA A 321 0.37 -8.02 25.33
CA ALA A 321 0.54 -7.49 26.68
C ALA A 321 0.41 -5.96 26.76
N ALA A 322 0.72 -5.23 25.69
CA ALA A 322 0.57 -3.78 25.63
C ALA A 322 -0.89 -3.32 25.46
N GLY A 323 -1.78 -4.24 25.13
CA GLY A 323 -3.19 -3.99 24.85
C GLY A 323 -3.42 -3.37 23.46
N PHE A 324 -4.53 -3.72 22.83
CA PHE A 324 -4.96 -3.16 21.55
C PHE A 324 -6.46 -3.39 21.32
N SER A 325 -7.07 -2.58 20.45
CA SER A 325 -8.36 -2.88 19.83
C SER A 325 -8.22 -2.98 18.31
N LEU A 326 -8.88 -3.96 17.71
CA LEU A 326 -8.89 -4.23 16.28
C LEU A 326 -10.31 -4.61 15.86
N GLY A 327 -10.83 -4.01 14.79
CA GLY A 327 -12.13 -4.41 14.30
C GLY A 327 -12.65 -3.73 13.05
N PHE A 328 -13.87 -4.13 12.73
CA PHE A 328 -14.76 -3.51 11.77
C PHE A 328 -15.90 -2.82 12.52
N PRO A 329 -15.73 -1.57 13.00
CA PRO A 329 -16.79 -0.88 13.73
C PRO A 329 -18.06 -0.64 12.91
N GLU A 330 -17.96 -0.69 11.59
CA GLU A 330 -19.10 -0.47 10.71
C GLU A 330 -19.00 -1.31 9.43
N LEU A 331 -20.01 -2.13 9.19
CA LEU A 331 -20.32 -2.77 7.93
C LEU A 331 -21.74 -2.37 7.53
N LEU A 332 -21.90 -1.78 6.35
CA LEU A 332 -23.18 -1.48 5.73
C LEU A 332 -23.11 -1.96 4.28
N VAL A 333 -23.96 -2.92 3.95
CA VAL A 333 -24.15 -3.35 2.57
C VAL A 333 -25.62 -3.17 2.19
N THR A 334 -25.91 -2.26 1.27
CA THR A 334 -27.27 -2.02 0.80
C THR A 334 -27.55 -2.92 -0.40
N THR A 335 -28.56 -3.78 -0.33
CA THR A 335 -29.05 -4.58 -1.46
C THR A 335 -30.49 -4.21 -1.80
N PRO A 336 -31.04 -4.64 -2.96
CA PRO A 336 -32.45 -4.46 -3.30
C PRO A 336 -33.43 -5.09 -2.28
N GLU A 337 -33.00 -6.14 -1.57
CA GLU A 337 -33.79 -6.86 -0.56
C GLU A 337 -33.70 -6.19 0.82
N GLY A 338 -32.80 -5.22 0.99
CA GLY A 338 -32.63 -4.43 2.21
C GLY A 338 -31.16 -4.31 2.61
N GLN A 339 -30.93 -3.64 3.74
CA GLN A 339 -29.59 -3.42 4.25
C GLN A 339 -29.11 -4.59 5.09
N VAL A 340 -27.88 -5.04 4.82
CA VAL A 340 -27.04 -5.83 5.71
C VAL A 340 -26.20 -4.86 6.54
N THR A 341 -26.18 -5.05 7.84
CA THR A 341 -25.44 -4.21 8.77
C THR A 341 -24.65 -5.07 9.74
N GLY A 342 -23.46 -4.63 10.16
CA GLY A 342 -22.73 -5.31 11.21
C GLY A 342 -21.61 -4.50 11.83
N SER A 343 -21.05 -5.05 12.89
CA SER A 343 -19.81 -4.62 13.53
C SER A 343 -19.10 -5.85 14.08
N ALA A 344 -17.78 -5.82 14.13
CA ALA A 344 -16.99 -6.84 14.81
C ALA A 344 -15.77 -6.18 15.43
N GLU A 345 -15.47 -6.44 16.69
CA GLU A 345 -14.32 -5.88 17.37
C GLU A 345 -13.70 -6.91 18.30
N ILE A 346 -12.38 -6.94 18.34
CA ILE A 346 -11.58 -7.77 19.21
C ILE A 346 -10.66 -6.84 19.99
N ARG A 347 -10.61 -7.04 21.30
CA ARG A 347 -9.84 -6.22 22.22
C ARG A 347 -9.00 -7.12 23.10
N HIS A 348 -7.76 -6.72 23.29
CA HIS A 348 -6.88 -7.32 24.26
C HIS A 348 -6.52 -6.23 25.29
N PRO A 349 -6.73 -6.46 26.61
CA PRO A 349 -6.35 -5.50 27.63
C PRO A 349 -4.84 -5.49 27.84
N GLU A 350 -4.33 -4.44 28.48
CA GLU A 350 -2.97 -4.44 29.01
C GLU A 350 -2.78 -5.56 30.06
N LEU A 351 -1.61 -6.20 30.03
CA LEU A 351 -1.23 -7.26 30.96
C LEU A 351 -0.09 -6.81 31.87
N THR A 352 -0.10 -7.33 33.09
CA THR A 352 1.06 -7.27 33.98
C THR A 352 2.19 -8.18 33.48
N ALA A 353 3.42 -7.94 33.96
CA ALA A 353 4.58 -8.77 33.61
C ALA A 353 4.40 -10.25 33.98
N ASP A 354 3.72 -10.52 35.11
CA ASP A 354 3.42 -11.89 35.55
C ASP A 354 2.41 -12.57 34.61
N GLU A 355 1.37 -11.85 34.17
CA GLU A 355 0.38 -12.37 33.20
C GLU A 355 0.98 -12.59 31.81
N LYS A 356 1.86 -11.69 31.36
CA LYS A 356 2.59 -11.82 30.09
C LYS A 356 3.48 -13.08 30.06
N ALA A 357 4.05 -13.48 31.19
CA ALA A 357 4.89 -14.68 31.29
C ALA A 357 4.11 -15.98 31.06
N GLU A 358 2.80 -15.95 31.26
CA GLU A 358 1.90 -17.09 31.10
C GLU A 358 1.16 -17.00 29.75
N MET A 359 1.70 -17.64 28.70
CA MET A 359 1.12 -17.58 27.34
C MET A 359 -0.38 -17.94 27.27
N LEU A 360 -0.85 -18.84 28.13
CA LEU A 360 -2.27 -19.20 28.20
C LEU A 360 -3.14 -18.04 28.70
N MET A 361 -2.61 -17.20 29.60
CA MET A 361 -3.31 -16.04 30.16
C MET A 361 -3.47 -14.93 29.12
N VAL A 362 -2.50 -14.76 28.21
CA VAL A 362 -2.62 -13.82 27.08
C VAL A 362 -3.88 -14.13 26.27
N MET A 363 -4.05 -15.39 25.84
CA MET A 363 -5.22 -15.78 25.05
C MET A 363 -6.53 -15.69 25.82
N GLN A 364 -6.50 -15.98 27.12
CA GLN A 364 -7.67 -15.87 28.00
C GLN A 364 -8.12 -14.44 28.25
N ARG A 365 -7.34 -13.40 27.94
CA ARG A 365 -7.76 -12.02 28.18
C ARG A 365 -8.42 -11.37 26.96
N LEU A 366 -8.48 -12.09 25.84
CA LEU A 366 -9.13 -11.62 24.63
C LEU A 366 -10.64 -11.44 24.87
N THR A 367 -11.12 -10.24 24.56
CA THR A 367 -12.55 -9.93 24.55
C THR A 367 -12.97 -9.52 23.15
N GLY A 368 -14.26 -9.58 22.85
CA GLY A 368 -14.75 -9.13 21.56
C GLY A 368 -16.26 -9.08 21.48
N ASP A 369 -16.75 -8.38 20.49
CA ASP A 369 -18.16 -8.31 20.16
C ASP A 369 -18.34 -8.44 18.66
N LEU A 370 -19.41 -9.12 18.25
CA LEU A 370 -19.82 -9.24 16.86
C LEU A 370 -21.32 -9.07 16.78
N ASN A 371 -21.74 -8.18 15.90
CA ASN A 371 -23.13 -7.97 15.57
C ASN A 371 -23.29 -8.07 14.05
N LEU A 372 -24.21 -8.91 13.59
CA LEU A 372 -24.55 -9.02 12.18
C LEU A 372 -26.06 -9.08 12.03
N SER A 373 -26.59 -8.33 11.06
CA SER A 373 -27.99 -8.36 10.71
C SER A 373 -28.17 -8.29 9.21
N LEU A 374 -28.93 -9.23 8.65
CA LEU A 374 -29.21 -9.31 7.22
C LEU A 374 -30.70 -9.55 6.95
N PRO A 375 -31.26 -9.01 5.84
CA PRO A 375 -32.66 -9.25 5.47
C PRO A 375 -32.89 -10.73 5.16
N LEU A 376 -34.00 -11.30 5.65
CA LEU A 376 -34.35 -12.69 5.33
C LEU A 376 -34.60 -12.88 3.82
N ALA A 377 -35.22 -11.89 3.18
CA ALA A 377 -35.50 -11.88 1.75
C ALA A 377 -34.21 -12.01 0.90
N LEU A 378 -33.07 -11.52 1.40
CA LEU A 378 -31.77 -11.69 0.74
C LEU A 378 -31.37 -13.16 0.72
N VAL A 379 -31.46 -13.84 1.85
CA VAL A 379 -31.10 -15.27 1.97
C VAL A 379 -32.06 -16.16 1.18
N GLU A 380 -33.34 -15.80 1.13
CA GLU A 380 -34.35 -16.54 0.35
C GLU A 380 -34.17 -16.38 -1.17
N LYS A 381 -33.72 -15.19 -1.62
CA LYS A 381 -33.53 -14.90 -3.05
C LYS A 381 -32.27 -15.56 -3.62
N TYR A 382 -31.21 -15.68 -2.84
CA TYR A 382 -29.90 -16.19 -3.30
C TYR A 382 -29.57 -17.56 -2.67
N PRO A 383 -29.80 -18.68 -3.37
CA PRO A 383 -29.60 -20.03 -2.82
C PRO A 383 -28.17 -20.31 -2.36
N GLU A 384 -27.17 -19.73 -3.03
CA GLU A 384 -25.77 -19.88 -2.64
C GLU A 384 -25.50 -19.29 -1.26
N LEU A 385 -26.04 -18.10 -0.98
CA LEU A 385 -25.97 -17.49 0.33
C LEU A 385 -26.70 -18.34 1.38
N GLN A 386 -27.88 -18.88 1.04
CA GLN A 386 -28.61 -19.79 1.91
C GLN A 386 -27.78 -21.02 2.28
N LEU A 387 -27.08 -21.63 1.32
CA LEU A 387 -26.24 -22.80 1.56
C LEU A 387 -25.05 -22.46 2.48
N GLN A 388 -24.44 -21.29 2.31
CA GLN A 388 -23.35 -20.82 3.17
C GLN A 388 -23.81 -20.54 4.60
N LEU A 389 -25.01 -19.98 4.77
CA LEU A 389 -25.55 -19.63 6.09
C LEU A 389 -26.29 -20.79 6.78
N ALA A 390 -26.68 -21.83 6.04
CA ALA A 390 -27.45 -22.95 6.58
C ALA A 390 -26.82 -23.62 7.82
N PRO A 391 -25.50 -23.84 7.91
CA PRO A 391 -24.88 -24.37 9.13
C PRO A 391 -25.09 -23.45 10.34
N LEU A 392 -24.89 -22.14 10.16
CA LEU A 392 -25.04 -21.14 11.21
C LEU A 392 -26.49 -21.03 11.70
N ILE A 393 -27.45 -21.10 10.78
CA ILE A 393 -28.88 -21.10 11.11
C ILE A 393 -29.25 -22.38 11.88
N LYS A 394 -28.78 -23.55 11.41
CA LYS A 394 -29.06 -24.84 12.05
C LYS A 394 -28.44 -24.96 13.45
N GLN A 395 -27.30 -24.34 13.67
CA GLN A 395 -26.60 -24.31 14.94
C GLN A 395 -27.11 -23.21 15.89
N GLY A 396 -28.13 -22.43 15.49
CA GLY A 396 -28.66 -21.35 16.33
C GLY A 396 -27.79 -20.09 16.39
N LEU A 397 -26.68 -20.03 15.64
CA LEU A 397 -25.77 -18.89 15.59
C LEU A 397 -26.36 -17.71 14.82
N LEU A 398 -27.19 -18.00 13.80
CA LEU A 398 -28.02 -17.01 13.11
C LEU A 398 -29.50 -17.26 13.45
N VAL A 399 -30.11 -16.34 14.18
CA VAL A 399 -31.51 -16.44 14.61
C VAL A 399 -32.39 -15.51 13.80
N GLN A 400 -33.58 -16.00 13.44
CA GLN A 400 -34.58 -15.17 12.79
C GLN A 400 -35.29 -14.27 13.80
N GLN A 401 -35.21 -12.96 13.59
CA GLN A 401 -35.95 -11.94 14.33
C GLN A 401 -36.82 -11.15 13.35
N GLY A 402 -38.11 -11.51 13.28
CA GLY A 402 -39.03 -10.92 12.31
C GLY A 402 -38.64 -11.25 10.86
N ASN A 403 -38.38 -10.20 10.07
CA ASN A 403 -37.96 -10.30 8.66
C ASN A 403 -36.43 -10.25 8.47
N ARG A 404 -35.64 -10.47 9.54
CA ARG A 404 -34.18 -10.42 9.51
C ARG A 404 -33.58 -11.66 10.16
N LEU A 405 -32.40 -12.04 9.71
CA LEU A 405 -31.50 -12.93 10.45
C LEU A 405 -30.53 -12.06 11.23
N VAL A 406 -30.25 -12.44 12.48
CA VAL A 406 -29.38 -11.70 13.40
C VAL A 406 -28.42 -12.67 14.06
N MET A 407 -27.17 -12.24 14.20
CA MET A 407 -26.16 -12.87 15.05
C MET A 407 -25.66 -11.80 16.00
N LYS A 408 -25.66 -12.11 17.29
CA LYS A 408 -24.96 -11.36 18.32
C LYS A 408 -24.02 -12.32 19.02
N ALA A 409 -22.75 -11.98 19.06
CA ALA A 409 -21.77 -12.76 19.75
C ALA A 409 -20.88 -11.89 20.63
N ASP A 410 -20.58 -12.38 21.82
CA ASP A 410 -19.71 -11.75 22.80
C ASP A 410 -18.62 -12.76 23.18
N LEU A 411 -17.36 -12.37 23.02
CA LEU A 411 -16.20 -13.17 23.42
C LEU A 411 -15.68 -12.66 24.76
N GLN A 412 -15.59 -13.54 25.75
CA GLN A 412 -14.94 -13.28 27.03
C GLN A 412 -14.22 -14.55 27.49
N ASP A 413 -12.95 -14.43 27.86
CA ASP A 413 -12.17 -15.52 28.46
C ASP A 413 -12.18 -16.84 27.65
N LEU A 414 -12.04 -16.74 26.33
CA LEU A 414 -12.15 -17.86 25.37
C LEU A 414 -13.53 -18.54 25.32
N VAL A 415 -14.56 -17.92 25.90
CA VAL A 415 -15.95 -18.34 25.77
C VAL A 415 -16.66 -17.38 24.84
N LEU A 416 -17.18 -17.92 23.74
CA LEU A 416 -18.01 -17.19 22.80
C LEU A 416 -19.48 -17.43 23.16
N ASP A 417 -20.16 -16.43 23.71
CA ASP A 417 -21.62 -16.43 23.82
C ASP A 417 -22.18 -16.03 22.46
N VAL A 418 -22.98 -16.90 21.82
CA VAL A 418 -23.71 -16.57 20.59
C VAL A 418 -25.20 -16.68 20.85
N ASN A 419 -25.92 -15.55 20.80
CA ASN A 419 -27.35 -15.48 21.05
C ASN A 419 -27.80 -16.14 22.40
N GLY A 420 -26.94 -16.16 23.41
CA GLY A 420 -27.18 -16.78 24.73
C GLY A 420 -26.68 -18.22 24.86
N GLU A 421 -26.00 -18.78 23.86
CA GLU A 421 -25.39 -20.11 23.89
C GLU A 421 -23.86 -20.01 24.04
N GLU A 422 -23.32 -20.58 25.12
CA GLU A 422 -21.89 -20.55 25.41
C GLU A 422 -21.13 -21.63 24.62
N ILE A 423 -20.15 -21.19 23.82
CA ILE A 423 -19.29 -22.04 23.01
C ILE A 423 -17.84 -21.83 23.48
N PRO A 424 -17.23 -22.80 24.18
CA PRO A 424 -15.83 -22.72 24.54
C PRO A 424 -14.96 -22.84 23.29
N LEU A 425 -14.08 -21.86 23.08
CA LEU A 425 -13.10 -21.88 22.00
C LEU A 425 -11.86 -22.67 22.45
N PRO A 426 -11.26 -23.48 21.56
CA PRO A 426 -9.97 -24.06 21.86
C PRO A 426 -8.93 -22.95 22.00
N PRO A 427 -7.90 -23.12 22.86
CA PRO A 427 -6.74 -22.24 22.81
C PRO A 427 -6.14 -22.32 21.40
N LEU A 428 -6.06 -21.19 20.69
CA LEU A 428 -5.39 -21.10 19.40
C LEU A 428 -3.87 -21.26 19.66
N LEU A 429 -3.24 -22.22 18.99
CA LEU A 429 -1.82 -22.59 19.11
C LEU A 429 -0.98 -21.91 18.05
#